data_AF-A0A7S1E0J6-F1
#
_entry.id   AF-A0A7S1E0J6-F1
#
_cell.length_a   1.000
_cell.length_b   1.000
_cell.length_c   1.000
_cell.angle_alpha   90.00
_cell.angle_beta   90.00
_cell.angle_gamma   90.00
#
_symmetry.space_group_name_H-M   'P 1'
#
loop_
_entity.id
_entity.type
_entity.pdbx_description
1 polymer ?
#
loop_
_entity_poly.entity_id
_entity_poly.type
_entity_poly.pdbx_seq_one_letter_code
_entity_poly.pdbx_strand_id
1 'polypeptide(L)'
;IEDSLNDEKKGRNVVHKAVVNVGYSPTFEGKENKEKIVEAHLIVENGDIEGDFYGETMRLALCGFLRPEKRFPSFPDLIAAITNDVANAKKFLDSVPYSNFSKDDFLQNPTEQWVGSSGGDDGA
;
A
#
# COMPACT_ATOMS: atom_id res chain seq x y z
N ILE A 1 2.02 33.50 -7.38
CA ILE A 1 3.34 33.13 -6.83
C ILE A 1 3.40 31.64 -7.00
N GLU A 2 3.72 31.22 -8.22
CA GLU A 2 3.99 29.84 -8.58
C GLU A 2 5.43 29.58 -8.14
N ASP A 3 5.61 28.96 -6.98
CA ASP A 3 6.93 28.52 -6.52
C ASP A 3 6.76 27.47 -5.41
N SER A 4 6.54 26.21 -5.80
CA SER A 4 6.79 25.05 -4.93
C SER A 4 6.89 23.73 -5.72
N LEU A 5 7.33 23.79 -6.98
CA LEU A 5 7.52 22.59 -7.79
C LEU A 5 8.87 21.94 -7.41
N ASN A 6 8.78 20.70 -6.94
CA ASN A 6 9.87 19.76 -6.66
C ASN A 6 10.71 20.01 -5.40
N ASP A 7 10.09 19.83 -4.23
CA ASP A 7 10.79 19.10 -3.17
C ASP A 7 10.74 17.61 -3.57
N GLU A 8 11.74 17.14 -4.32
CA GLU A 8 11.85 15.72 -4.70
C GLU A 8 12.21 14.88 -3.46
N LYS A 9 11.24 14.69 -2.56
CA LYS A 9 11.38 13.79 -1.42
C LYS A 9 11.69 12.39 -1.92
N LYS A 10 12.79 11.81 -1.43
CA LYS A 10 13.26 10.51 -1.91
C LYS A 10 12.15 9.44 -1.77
N GLY A 11 11.92 8.70 -2.85
CA GLY A 11 10.97 7.59 -2.89
C GLY A 11 9.52 7.97 -3.15
N ARG A 12 9.19 9.25 -3.35
CA ARG A 12 7.86 9.70 -3.84
C ARG A 12 7.73 9.52 -5.34
N ASN A 13 6.49 9.27 -5.81
CA ASN A 13 6.18 9.04 -7.23
C ASN A 13 7.04 7.95 -7.90
N VAL A 14 7.53 7.00 -7.10
CA VAL A 14 8.21 5.79 -7.56
C VAL A 14 7.31 4.59 -7.26
N VAL A 15 7.21 3.67 -8.20
CA VAL A 15 6.43 2.43 -8.00
C VAL A 15 7.20 1.50 -7.06
N HIS A 16 6.58 1.18 -5.92
CA HIS A 16 7.09 0.21 -4.95
C HIS A 16 6.20 -1.03 -4.94
N LYS A 17 6.81 -2.19 -4.68
CA LYS A 17 6.05 -3.40 -4.33
C LYS A 17 5.42 -3.19 -2.95
N ALA A 18 4.29 -3.83 -2.68
CA ALA A 18 3.64 -3.75 -1.38
C ALA A 18 2.92 -5.06 -1.04
N VAL A 19 2.76 -5.30 0.26
CA VAL A 19 1.70 -6.17 0.78
C VAL A 19 0.61 -5.29 1.38
N VAL A 20 -0.65 -5.65 1.17
CA VAL A 20 -1.79 -4.83 1.58
C VAL A 20 -2.74 -5.68 2.40
N ASN A 21 -3.07 -5.22 3.61
CA ASN A 21 -4.16 -5.74 4.40
C ASN A 21 -5.46 -4.99 4.01
N VAL A 22 -6.53 -5.73 3.74
CA VAL A 22 -7.84 -5.17 3.39
C VAL A 22 -8.87 -5.80 4.30
N GLY A 23 -9.33 -5.04 5.29
CA GLY A 23 -10.00 -5.60 6.46
C GLY A 23 -10.90 -4.63 7.20
N TYR A 24 -11.41 -5.06 8.35
CA TYR A 24 -12.12 -4.20 9.29
C TYR A 24 -11.26 -4.02 10.54
N SER A 25 -11.07 -2.78 11.00
CA SER A 25 -10.42 -2.59 12.31
C SER A 25 -11.37 -3.07 13.42
N PRO A 26 -10.88 -3.86 14.38
CA PRO A 26 -11.64 -4.13 15.59
C PRO A 26 -11.83 -2.81 16.36
N THR A 27 -13.06 -2.34 16.56
CA THR A 27 -13.26 -1.21 17.47
C THR A 27 -13.16 -1.69 18.91
N PHE A 28 -12.75 -0.78 19.79
CA PHE A 28 -12.97 -0.96 21.22
C PHE A 28 -14.45 -1.31 21.47
N GLU A 29 -14.69 -2.23 22.40
CA GLU A 29 -16.01 -2.81 22.75
C GLU A 29 -16.56 -3.94 21.86
N GLY A 30 -15.74 -4.54 20.99
CA GLY A 30 -16.13 -5.77 20.28
C GLY A 30 -17.14 -5.57 19.16
N LYS A 31 -17.31 -4.34 18.70
CA LYS A 31 -17.92 -4.03 17.41
C LYS A 31 -16.79 -3.94 16.38
N GLU A 32 -16.92 -4.58 15.24
CA GLU A 32 -15.99 -4.29 14.14
C GLU A 32 -16.36 -2.93 13.56
N ASN A 33 -15.35 -2.15 13.14
CA ASN A 33 -15.62 -0.90 12.44
C ASN A 33 -16.43 -1.25 11.20
N LYS A 34 -17.48 -0.49 10.87
CA LYS A 34 -18.28 -0.76 9.68
C LYS A 34 -17.53 -0.43 8.39
N GLU A 35 -16.46 0.35 8.51
CA GLU A 35 -15.65 0.80 7.40
C GLU A 35 -14.46 -0.14 7.19
N LYS A 36 -14.28 -0.53 5.92
CA LYS A 36 -13.10 -1.29 5.50
C LYS A 36 -11.89 -0.37 5.50
N ILE A 37 -10.78 -0.88 5.98
CA ILE A 37 -9.49 -0.22 6.00
C ILE A 37 -8.57 -0.93 5.02
N VAL A 38 -7.77 -0.13 4.31
CA VAL A 38 -6.71 -0.60 3.43
C VAL A 38 -5.39 -0.12 4.03
N GLU A 39 -4.55 -1.07 4.45
CA GLU A 39 -3.25 -0.78 5.07
C GLU A 39 -2.16 -1.38 4.18
N ALA A 40 -1.33 -0.53 3.58
CA ALA A 40 -0.24 -0.96 2.70
C ALA A 40 1.10 -0.89 3.44
N HIS A 41 1.86 -1.99 3.39
CA HIS A 41 3.26 -2.03 3.78
C HIS A 41 4.14 -2.03 2.52
N LEU A 42 4.81 -0.91 2.27
CA LEU A 42 5.70 -0.74 1.13
C LEU A 42 7.00 -1.53 1.32
N ILE A 43 7.38 -2.27 0.29
CA ILE A 43 8.58 -3.08 0.25
C ILE A 43 9.65 -2.29 -0.52
N VAL A 44 10.52 -1.60 0.22
CA VAL A 44 11.52 -0.71 -0.38
C VAL A 44 12.84 -1.46 -0.58
N GLU A 45 13.27 -1.61 -1.85
CA GLU A 45 14.46 -2.40 -2.19
C GLU A 45 15.73 -1.55 -2.37
N ASN A 46 15.62 -0.23 -2.63
CA ASN A 46 16.74 0.64 -3.04
C ASN A 46 16.88 1.94 -2.22
N GLY A 47 16.61 1.90 -0.92
CA GLY A 47 16.84 3.00 0.01
C GLY A 47 15.64 3.30 0.90
N ASP A 48 15.64 4.46 1.53
CA ASP A 48 14.55 4.92 2.39
C ASP A 48 13.56 5.81 1.64
N ILE A 49 12.29 5.75 2.08
CA ILE A 49 11.28 6.74 1.78
C ILE A 49 11.51 7.91 2.75
N GLU A 50 11.71 9.10 2.22
CA GLU A 50 12.01 10.28 3.05
C GLU A 50 10.78 10.72 3.83
N GLY A 51 10.89 10.63 5.16
CA GLY A 51 9.86 11.05 6.11
C GLY A 51 8.51 10.33 5.93
N ASP A 52 7.57 10.67 6.80
CA ASP A 52 6.19 10.22 6.66
C ASP A 52 5.49 10.94 5.49
N PHE A 53 4.47 10.29 4.93
CA PHE A 53 3.65 10.78 3.80
C PHE A 53 2.16 10.91 4.17
N TYR A 54 1.87 11.27 5.42
CA TYR A 54 0.50 11.56 5.83
C TYR A 54 -0.08 12.72 4.99
N GLY A 55 -1.34 12.58 4.57
CA GLY A 55 -2.02 13.54 3.69
C GLY A 55 -1.58 13.48 2.22
N GLU A 56 -0.57 12.68 1.87
CA GLU A 56 -0.17 12.49 0.47
C GLU A 56 -1.04 11.42 -0.21
N THR A 57 -1.34 11.61 -1.49
CA THR A 57 -2.13 10.63 -2.26
C THR A 57 -1.29 9.41 -2.61
N MET A 58 -1.80 8.21 -2.30
CA MET A 58 -1.21 6.94 -2.70
C MET A 58 -2.10 6.24 -3.75
N ARG A 59 -1.48 5.70 -4.80
CA ARG A 59 -2.12 4.80 -5.76
C ARG A 59 -1.70 3.36 -5.47
N LEU A 60 -2.67 2.43 -5.50
CA LEU A 60 -2.44 1.01 -5.26
C LEU A 60 -3.08 0.17 -6.38
N ALA A 61 -2.31 -0.75 -6.95
CA ALA A 61 -2.83 -1.82 -7.79
C ALA A 61 -2.83 -3.13 -6.98
N LEU A 62 -4.01 -3.70 -6.73
CA LEU A 62 -4.14 -4.98 -6.04
C LEU A 62 -3.95 -6.13 -7.03
N CYS A 63 -2.70 -6.57 -7.19
CA CYS A 63 -2.30 -7.50 -8.25
C CYS A 63 -2.68 -8.97 -7.99
N GLY A 64 -2.94 -9.34 -6.73
CA GLY A 64 -3.22 -10.73 -6.36
C GLY A 64 -3.58 -10.91 -4.89
N PHE A 65 -4.22 -12.03 -4.58
CA PHE A 65 -4.64 -12.39 -3.23
C PHE A 65 -3.72 -13.45 -2.64
N LEU A 66 -3.09 -13.15 -1.50
CA LEU A 66 -2.18 -14.09 -0.83
C LEU A 66 -2.92 -15.08 0.08
N ARG A 67 -3.78 -14.57 0.97
CA ARG A 67 -4.51 -15.36 1.97
C ARG A 67 -5.63 -14.55 2.62
N PRO A 68 -6.64 -15.20 3.22
CA PRO A 68 -7.58 -14.52 4.10
C PRO A 68 -6.90 -14.00 5.38
N GLU A 69 -7.58 -13.08 6.06
CA GLU A 69 -7.21 -12.69 7.41
C GLU A 69 -7.21 -13.89 8.35
N LYS A 70 -6.25 -13.91 9.27
CA LYS A 70 -6.04 -15.03 10.19
C LYS A 70 -5.61 -14.48 11.54
N ARG A 71 -6.20 -15.04 12.61
CA ARG A 71 -5.70 -14.86 13.97
C ARG A 71 -4.50 -15.77 14.18
N PHE A 72 -3.42 -15.22 14.72
CA PHE A 72 -2.22 -15.97 15.04
C PHE A 72 -2.22 -16.33 16.52
N PRO A 73 -1.84 -17.58 16.88
CA PRO A 73 -1.86 -18.01 18.26
C PRO A 73 -0.70 -17.41 19.07
N SER A 74 0.31 -16.85 18.41
CA SER A 74 1.44 -16.17 19.04
C SER A 74 1.98 -15.01 18.18
N PHE A 75 2.75 -14.11 18.81
CA PHE A 75 3.47 -13.05 18.12
C PHE A 75 4.53 -13.59 17.13
N PRO A 76 5.34 -14.61 17.47
CA PRO A 76 6.22 -15.25 16.50
C PRO A 76 5.51 -15.78 15.25
N ASP A 77 4.32 -16.38 15.39
CA ASP A 77 3.55 -16.88 14.25
C ASP A 77 3.07 -15.75 13.34
N LEU A 78 2.68 -14.61 13.92
CA LEU A 78 2.33 -13.40 13.17
C LEU A 78 3.53 -12.89 12.35
N ILE A 79 4.71 -12.78 12.98
CA ILE A 79 5.93 -12.33 12.31
C ILE A 79 6.32 -13.29 11.18
N ALA A 80 6.24 -14.60 11.42
CA ALA A 80 6.53 -15.61 10.40
C ALA A 80 5.58 -15.48 9.20
N ALA A 81 4.30 -15.26 9.44
CA ALA A 81 3.32 -15.06 8.38
C ALA A 81 3.58 -13.79 7.57
N ILE A 82 3.80 -12.65 8.22
CA ILE A 82 4.12 -11.37 7.54
C ILE A 82 5.40 -11.52 6.70
N THR A 83 6.43 -12.16 7.26
CA THR A 83 7.72 -12.37 6.56
C THR A 83 7.52 -13.22 5.30
N ASN A 84 6.72 -14.29 5.41
CA ASN A 84 6.40 -15.15 4.28
C ASN A 84 5.53 -14.42 3.24
N ASP A 85 4.57 -13.59 3.68
CA ASP A 85 3.72 -12.80 2.78
C ASP A 85 4.58 -11.82 1.96
N VAL A 86 5.52 -11.11 2.60
CA VAL A 86 6.47 -10.21 1.93
C VAL A 86 7.37 -10.97 0.95
N ALA A 87 7.91 -12.12 1.34
CA ALA A 87 8.77 -12.93 0.47
C ALA A 87 8.01 -13.43 -0.77
N ASN A 88 6.78 -13.89 -0.60
CA ASN A 88 5.92 -14.33 -1.71
C ASN A 88 5.55 -13.15 -2.62
N ALA A 89 5.16 -12.01 -2.05
CA ALA A 89 4.82 -10.82 -2.82
C ALA A 89 5.99 -10.37 -3.70
N LYS A 90 7.21 -10.28 -3.14
CA LYS A 90 8.44 -9.96 -3.91
C LYS A 90 8.58 -10.90 -5.11
N LYS A 91 8.57 -12.20 -4.84
CA LYS A 91 8.76 -13.24 -5.87
C LYS A 91 7.70 -13.17 -6.97
N PHE A 92 6.42 -13.04 -6.61
CA PHE A 92 5.35 -13.03 -7.60
C PHE A 92 5.33 -11.74 -8.41
N LEU A 93 5.55 -10.58 -7.78
CA LEU A 93 5.57 -9.28 -8.47
C LEU A 93 6.74 -9.15 -9.46
N ASP A 94 7.79 -9.95 -9.34
CA ASP A 94 8.86 -10.07 -10.35
C ASP A 94 8.52 -11.02 -11.50
N SER A 95 7.46 -11.81 -11.37
CA SER A 95 7.03 -12.80 -12.37
C SER A 95 5.91 -12.28 -13.27
N VAL A 96 5.87 -12.73 -14.52
CA VAL A 96 4.73 -12.50 -15.42
C VAL A 96 3.53 -13.33 -14.94
N PRO A 97 2.30 -12.78 -14.93
CA PRO A 97 1.91 -11.47 -15.48
C PRO A 97 2.08 -10.30 -14.52
N TYR A 98 2.37 -10.53 -13.24
CA TYR A 98 2.33 -9.50 -12.20
C TYR A 98 3.35 -8.37 -12.39
N SER A 99 4.51 -8.67 -12.98
CA SER A 99 5.53 -7.66 -13.28
C SER A 99 5.09 -6.63 -14.32
N ASN A 100 3.97 -6.84 -15.03
CA ASN A 100 3.40 -5.84 -15.93
C ASN A 100 2.65 -4.72 -15.19
N PHE A 101 2.11 -4.98 -13.99
CA PHE A 101 1.39 -3.95 -13.24
C PHE A 101 2.27 -2.75 -12.90
N SER A 102 3.56 -2.97 -12.66
CA SER A 102 4.47 -1.85 -12.37
C SER A 102 4.63 -0.89 -13.55
N LYS A 103 4.26 -1.30 -14.77
CA LYS A 103 4.32 -0.49 -16.00
C LYS A 103 2.97 0.10 -16.38
N ASP A 104 1.92 -0.19 -15.61
CA ASP A 104 0.59 0.32 -15.87
C ASP A 104 0.57 1.85 -15.75
N ASP A 105 -0.10 2.51 -16.70
CA ASP A 105 -0.17 3.98 -16.76
C ASP A 105 -0.74 4.58 -15.47
N PHE A 106 -1.67 3.88 -14.80
CA PHE A 106 -2.23 4.29 -13.51
C PHE A 106 -1.17 4.50 -12.43
N LEU A 107 -0.11 3.69 -12.43
CA LEU A 107 0.98 3.78 -11.45
C LEU A 107 2.14 4.66 -11.91
N GLN A 108 2.37 4.76 -13.23
CA GLN A 108 3.48 5.51 -13.81
C GLN A 108 3.19 7.00 -13.98
N ASN A 109 1.93 7.38 -14.19
CA ASN A 109 1.54 8.78 -14.42
C ASN A 109 0.76 9.35 -13.23
N PRO A 110 1.45 9.99 -12.27
CA PRO A 110 0.80 10.47 -11.06
C PRO A 110 -0.10 11.70 -11.25
N THR A 111 -0.15 12.24 -12.47
CA THR A 111 -0.98 13.39 -12.86
C THR A 111 -2.40 13.01 -13.26
N GLU A 112 -2.71 11.72 -13.40
CA GLU A 112 -4.08 11.30 -13.70
C GLU A 112 -5.02 11.69 -12.56
N GLN A 113 -6.12 12.36 -12.93
CA GLN A 113 -7.11 12.88 -11.99
C GLN A 113 -7.65 11.73 -11.12
N TRP A 114 -7.81 11.98 -9.82
CA TRP A 114 -8.38 11.01 -8.88
C TRP A 114 -9.70 10.44 -9.43
N VAL A 115 -9.76 9.12 -9.61
CA VAL A 115 -10.92 8.41 -10.17
C VAL A 115 -11.89 7.88 -9.11
N GLY A 116 -11.63 8.13 -7.83
CA GLY A 116 -12.49 7.70 -6.72
C GLY A 116 -13.62 8.70 -6.45
N SER A 117 -14.78 8.21 -6.02
CA SER A 117 -15.91 9.05 -5.60
C SER A 117 -15.96 9.34 -4.11
N SER A 118 -15.17 8.64 -3.29
CA SER A 118 -15.30 8.64 -1.82
C SER A 118 -14.06 8.06 -1.11
N GLY A 119 -12.91 8.70 -1.27
CA GLY A 119 -11.66 8.31 -0.60
C GLY A 119 -10.62 9.42 -0.72
N GLY A 120 -9.84 9.62 0.34
CA GLY A 120 -9.13 10.88 0.59
C GLY A 120 -9.98 11.74 1.53
N ASP A 121 -9.38 12.29 2.58
CA ASP A 121 -10.10 13.15 3.53
C ASP A 121 -10.70 14.34 2.77
N ASP A 122 -12.02 14.31 2.56
CA ASP A 122 -12.83 15.48 2.25
C ASP A 122 -12.95 16.38 3.51
N GLY A 123 -11.82 16.67 4.17
CA GLY A 123 -11.83 17.35 5.46
C GLY A 123 -10.46 17.62 6.08
N ALA A 124 -9.74 18.62 5.55
CA ALA A 124 -8.97 19.60 6.32
C ALA A 124 -8.66 20.84 5.47
#